data_AF-A0A6G1C1I9-F1
#
_entry.id   AF-A0A6G1C1I9-F1
#
_cell.length_a   1.000
_cell.length_b   1.000
_cell.length_c   1.000
_cell.angle_alpha   90.00
_cell.angle_beta   90.00
_cell.angle_gamma   90.00
#
_symmetry.space_group_name_H-M   'P 1'
#
loop_
_entity.id
_entity.type
_entity.pdbx_description
1 polymer ?
#
loop_
_entity_poly.entity_id
_entity_poly.type
_entity_poly.pdbx_seq_one_letter_code
_entity_poly.pdbx_strand_id
1 'polypeptide(L)'
;MRRVHREGCAVWVVRAFLVGALLLIAAYYGAIVHVRVTVEDASPSRLDLAGANGTDLDYGLSLTVAVRNLNWAVRAEYTQPLTAELRLAGGSPSAWWTPASG
;
A
#
# COMPACT_ATOMS: atom_id res chain seq x y z
N MET A 1 -23.67 13.93 -55.36
CA MET A 1 -22.94 14.62 -54.27
C MET A 1 -23.44 14.34 -52.84
N ARG A 2 -24.74 14.05 -52.58
CA ARG A 2 -25.25 13.85 -51.20
C ARG A 2 -24.83 12.54 -50.49
N ARG A 3 -24.55 11.45 -51.21
CA ARG A 3 -24.11 10.17 -50.62
C ARG A 3 -22.72 10.25 -50.00
N VAL A 4 -21.76 10.84 -50.72
CA VAL A 4 -20.36 10.97 -50.29
C VAL A 4 -20.23 11.81 -49.01
N HIS A 5 -21.02 12.88 -48.86
CA HIS A 5 -21.08 13.65 -47.61
C HIS A 5 -21.67 12.89 -46.42
N ARG A 6 -22.64 11.99 -46.67
CA ARG A 6 -23.31 11.18 -45.64
C ARG A 6 -22.40 10.07 -45.11
N GLU A 7 -21.61 9.46 -46.00
CA GLU A 7 -20.60 8.45 -45.66
C GLU A 7 -19.43 9.08 -44.88
N GLY A 8 -18.96 10.26 -45.31
CA GLY A 8 -17.95 11.01 -44.55
C GLY A 8 -18.42 11.39 -43.15
N CYS A 9 -19.65 11.90 -43.02
CA CYS A 9 -20.22 12.28 -41.72
C CYS A 9 -20.40 11.06 -40.79
N ALA A 10 -20.87 9.93 -41.33
CA ALA A 10 -20.98 8.69 -40.58
C ALA A 10 -19.62 8.18 -40.07
N VAL A 11 -18.58 8.23 -40.91
CA VAL A 11 -17.22 7.83 -40.51
C VAL A 11 -16.66 8.73 -39.41
N TRP A 12 -16.89 10.04 -39.49
CA TRP A 12 -16.48 10.98 -38.45
C TRP A 12 -17.20 10.75 -37.11
N VAL A 13 -18.51 10.50 -37.14
CA VAL A 13 -19.30 10.20 -35.95
C VAL A 13 -18.82 8.90 -35.29
N VAL A 14 -18.60 7.84 -36.09
CA VAL A 14 -18.09 6.57 -35.57
C VAL A 14 -16.69 6.73 -34.97
N ARG A 15 -15.78 7.46 -35.64
CA ARG A 15 -14.45 7.74 -35.09
C ARG A 15 -14.49 8.53 -33.80
N ALA A 16 -15.32 9.58 -33.72
CA ALA A 16 -15.49 10.36 -32.51
C ALA A 16 -15.99 9.50 -31.35
N PHE A 17 -16.95 8.60 -31.62
CA PHE A 17 -17.46 7.67 -30.64
C PHE A 17 -16.40 6.68 -30.14
N LEU A 18 -15.61 6.11 -31.07
CA LEU A 18 -14.53 5.18 -30.72
C LEU A 18 -13.43 5.85 -29.90
N VAL A 19 -13.03 7.07 -30.26
CA VAL A 19 -12.04 7.84 -29.48
C VAL A 19 -12.60 8.18 -28.09
N GLY A 20 -13.86 8.61 -28.01
CA GLY A 20 -14.51 8.89 -26.73
C GLY A 20 -14.58 7.64 -25.84
N ALA A 21 -14.98 6.50 -26.39
CA ALA A 21 -15.01 5.23 -25.68
C ALA A 21 -13.61 4.81 -25.21
N LEU A 22 -12.58 4.97 -26.04
CA LEU A 22 -11.20 4.65 -25.69
C LEU A 22 -10.68 5.55 -24.56
N LEU A 23 -10.98 6.84 -24.59
CA LEU A 23 -10.60 7.78 -23.53
C LEU A 23 -11.29 7.44 -22.21
N LEU A 24 -12.56 7.04 -22.24
CA LEU A 24 -13.28 6.58 -21.04
C LEU A 24 -12.66 5.31 -20.46
N ILE A 25 -12.33 4.34 -21.32
CA ILE A 25 -11.63 3.10 -20.92
C ILE A 25 -10.26 3.44 -20.32
N ALA A 26 -9.49 4.32 -20.97
CA ALA A 26 -8.17 4.72 -20.48
C ALA A 26 -8.24 5.49 -19.16
N ALA A 27 -9.20 6.38 -18.97
CA ALA A 27 -9.42 7.05 -17.68
C ALA A 27 -9.82 6.05 -16.59
N TYR A 28 -10.62 5.04 -16.96
CA TYR A 28 -11.09 3.99 -16.06
C TYR A 28 -9.98 3.04 -15.59
N TYR A 29 -9.17 2.51 -16.52
CA TYR A 29 -8.09 1.58 -16.20
C TYR A 29 -6.76 2.27 -15.85
N GLY A 30 -6.53 3.48 -16.35
CA GLY A 30 -5.29 4.25 -16.18
C GLY A 30 -5.25 5.08 -14.90
N ALA A 31 -6.38 5.24 -14.19
CA ALA A 31 -6.35 5.68 -12.80
C ALA A 31 -5.75 4.55 -11.95
N ILE A 32 -4.42 4.51 -11.86
CA ILE A 32 -3.68 3.60 -10.98
C ILE A 32 -3.99 4.01 -9.54
N VAL A 33 -5.12 3.53 -9.03
CA VAL A 33 -5.45 3.68 -7.63
C VAL A 33 -4.66 2.62 -6.89
N HIS A 34 -3.62 3.07 -6.21
CA HIS A 34 -2.75 2.20 -5.43
C HIS A 34 -3.56 1.54 -4.32
N VAL A 35 -3.29 0.26 -4.07
CA VAL A 35 -3.81 -0.43 -2.88
C VAL A 35 -3.27 0.31 -1.66
N ARG A 36 -4.17 0.78 -0.80
CA ARG A 36 -3.79 1.44 0.45
C ARG A 36 -3.70 0.38 1.54
N VAL A 37 -2.56 0.35 2.22
CA VAL A 37 -2.34 -0.49 3.39
C VAL A 37 -2.21 0.42 4.60
N THR A 38 -3.07 0.24 5.60
CA THR A 38 -3.01 0.97 6.87
C THR A 38 -2.87 -0.02 8.01
N VAL A 39 -2.01 0.31 8.97
CA VAL A 39 -1.99 -0.38 10.26
C VAL A 39 -3.04 0.29 11.13
N GLU A 40 -4.04 -0.49 11.54
CA GLU A 40 -5.13 0.01 12.40
C GLU A 40 -4.78 -0.14 13.87
N ASP A 41 -4.10 -1.24 14.21
CA ASP A 41 -3.68 -1.52 15.58
C ASP A 41 -2.37 -2.31 15.59
N ALA A 42 -1.58 -2.09 16.63
CA ALA A 42 -0.33 -2.79 16.88
C ALA A 42 -0.23 -3.01 18.39
N SER A 43 -0.26 -4.27 18.82
CA SER A 43 -0.17 -4.61 20.23
C SER A 43 0.97 -5.60 20.49
N PRO A 44 1.86 -5.31 21.46
CA PRO A 44 2.78 -6.30 21.97
C PRO A 44 2.01 -7.24 22.91
N SER A 45 2.07 -8.54 22.66
CA SER A 45 1.45 -9.55 23.52
C SER A 45 2.40 -10.11 24.57
N ARG A 46 3.71 -10.05 24.32
CA ARG A 46 4.75 -10.49 25.25
C ARG A 46 6.04 -9.75 24.97
N LEU A 47 6.76 -9.39 26.03
CA LEU A 47 8.13 -8.90 25.98
C LEU A 47 8.86 -9.50 27.17
N ASP A 48 9.80 -10.39 26.90
CA ASP A 48 10.51 -11.15 27.93
C ASP A 48 12.00 -11.21 27.62
N LEU A 49 12.82 -11.06 28.65
CA LEU A 49 14.27 -11.13 28.51
C LEU A 49 14.69 -12.56 28.84
N ALA A 50 15.02 -13.30 27.79
CA ALA A 50 15.32 -14.72 27.83
C ALA A 50 16.84 -14.99 27.73
N GLY A 51 17.20 -16.28 27.78
CA GLY A 51 18.57 -16.74 27.66
C GLY A 51 19.41 -16.58 28.94
N ALA A 52 20.57 -17.24 28.96
CA ALA A 52 21.50 -17.13 30.08
C ALA A 52 22.01 -15.68 30.17
N ASN A 53 21.85 -15.05 31.34
CA ASN A 53 22.18 -13.65 31.60
C ASN A 53 21.31 -12.60 30.87
N GLY A 54 20.14 -12.96 30.34
CA GLY A 54 19.20 -11.98 29.76
C GLY A 54 19.69 -11.35 28.46
N THR A 55 20.40 -12.12 27.64
CA THR A 55 20.94 -11.64 26.36
C THR A 55 19.98 -11.81 25.19
N ASP A 56 18.87 -12.52 25.38
CA ASP A 56 17.88 -12.77 24.34
C ASP A 56 16.59 -12.00 24.65
N LEU A 57 15.90 -11.54 23.62
CA LEU A 57 14.66 -10.80 23.77
C LEU A 57 13.57 -11.53 23.02
N ASP A 58 12.68 -12.18 23.77
CA ASP A 58 11.51 -12.85 23.24
C ASP A 58 10.33 -11.87 23.22
N TYR A 59 9.69 -11.74 22.06
CA TYR A 59 8.58 -10.81 21.88
C TYR A 59 7.49 -11.39 21.00
N GLY A 60 6.25 -11.15 21.43
CA GLY A 60 5.05 -11.39 20.62
C GLY A 60 4.48 -10.06 20.15
N LEU A 61 4.25 -9.94 18.85
CA LEU A 61 3.65 -8.76 18.22
C LEU A 61 2.43 -9.19 17.41
N SER A 62 1.31 -8.51 17.63
CA SER A 62 0.11 -8.63 16.82
C SER A 62 -0.12 -7.33 16.06
N LEU A 63 -0.36 -7.44 14.75
CA LEU A 63 -0.59 -6.31 13.86
C LEU A 63 -1.94 -6.48 13.14
N THR A 64 -2.82 -5.51 13.31
CA THR A 64 -4.06 -5.44 12.54
C THR A 64 -3.85 -4.52 11.35
N VAL A 65 -3.93 -5.08 10.14
CA VAL A 65 -3.70 -4.35 8.89
C VAL A 65 -4.99 -4.31 8.09
N ALA A 66 -5.42 -3.12 7.71
CA ALA A 66 -6.48 -2.93 6.74
C ALA A 66 -5.88 -2.74 5.34
N VAL A 67 -6.28 -3.61 4.41
CA VAL A 67 -5.90 -3.51 2.99
C VAL A 67 -7.12 -3.05 2.22
N ARG A 68 -7.04 -1.83 1.66
CA ARG A 68 -8.14 -1.23 0.90
C ARG A 68 -7.75 -1.08 -0.56
N ASN A 69 -8.36 -1.90 -1.39
CA ASN A 69 -8.31 -1.75 -2.84
C ASN A 69 -9.45 -0.83 -3.29
N LEU A 70 -9.10 0.38 -3.71
CA LEU A 70 -10.06 1.36 -4.23
C LEU A 70 -10.33 1.17 -5.73
N ASN A 71 -9.61 0.26 -6.38
CA ASN A 71 -9.91 -0.12 -7.75
C ASN A 71 -11.10 -1.08 -7.77
N TRP A 72 -12.24 -0.60 -8.27
CA TRP A 72 -13.46 -1.40 -8.39
C TRP A 72 -13.47 -2.33 -9.61
N ALA A 73 -12.54 -2.13 -10.55
CA ALA A 73 -12.44 -2.88 -11.80
C ALA A 73 -11.52 -4.10 -11.70
N VAL A 74 -10.48 -3.99 -10.87
CA VAL A 74 -9.38 -4.96 -10.79
C VAL A 74 -9.26 -5.49 -9.38
N ARG A 75 -9.24 -6.81 -9.24
CA ARG A 75 -8.97 -7.48 -7.96
C ARG A 75 -7.49 -7.33 -7.59
N ALA A 76 -7.23 -6.92 -6.36
CA ALA A 76 -5.89 -6.99 -5.78
C ALA A 76 -5.62 -8.43 -5.33
N GLU A 77 -4.49 -8.98 -5.75
CA GLU A 77 -4.04 -10.31 -5.36
C GLU A 77 -2.74 -10.22 -4.59
N TYR A 78 -2.62 -11.06 -3.57
CA TYR A 78 -1.43 -11.15 -2.75
C TYR A 78 -0.47 -12.16 -3.38
N THR A 79 0.37 -11.67 -4.27
CA THR A 79 1.32 -12.50 -5.03
C THR A 79 2.68 -12.64 -4.33
N GLN A 80 2.93 -11.81 -3.31
CA GLN A 80 4.18 -11.78 -2.55
C GLN A 80 3.90 -11.62 -1.05
N PRO A 81 4.79 -12.11 -0.18
CA PRO A 81 4.70 -11.88 1.26
C PRO A 81 4.70 -10.38 1.62
N LEU A 82 4.00 -10.02 2.68
CA LEU A 82 3.91 -8.71 3.28
C LEU A 82 5.21 -8.48 4.04
N THR A 83 6.05 -7.63 3.48
CA THR A 83 7.28 -7.20 4.14
C THR A 83 6.96 -6.07 5.10
N ALA A 84 7.33 -6.24 6.37
CA ALA A 84 7.24 -5.20 7.40
C ALA A 84 8.59 -5.04 8.10
N GLU A 85 8.92 -3.81 8.52
CA GLU A 85 10.13 -3.49 9.29
C GLU A 85 9.74 -3.13 10.72
N LEU A 86 10.33 -3.84 11.70
CA LEU A 86 10.18 -3.52 13.12
C LEU A 86 11.31 -2.61 13.57
N ARG A 87 10.99 -1.39 14.01
CA ARG A 87 11.96 -0.42 14.52
C ARG A 87 11.74 -0.18 16.00
N LEU A 88 12.68 -0.63 16.82
CA LEU A 88 12.70 -0.37 18.25
C LEU A 88 13.36 0.99 18.51
N ALA A 89 12.72 1.85 19.29
CA ALA A 89 13.32 3.11 19.70
C ALA A 89 14.49 2.82 20.65
N GLY A 90 15.71 3.18 20.26
CA GLY A 90 16.86 3.12 21.15
C GLY A 90 16.70 4.12 22.29
N GLY A 91 16.79 3.66 23.54
CA GLY A 91 16.85 4.55 24.69
C GLY A 91 18.07 5.46 24.58
N SER A 92 17.87 6.78 24.69
CA SER A 92 18.99 7.68 24.96
C SER A 92 19.66 7.21 26.25
N PRO A 93 21.00 7.02 26.29
CA PRO A 93 21.70 6.88 27.55
C PRO A 93 21.54 8.20 28.30
N SER A 94 20.48 8.26 29.10
CA SER A 94 20.09 9.37 29.93
C SER A 94 21.18 9.66 30.96
N ALA A 95 21.65 10.91 30.98
CA ALA A 95 21.62 11.90 32.06
C ALA A 95 21.74 11.49 33.56
N TRP A 96 21.99 10.23 33.92
CA TRP A 96 22.12 9.77 35.31
C TRP A 96 23.22 8.72 35.52
N TRP A 97 24.01 8.40 34.49
CA TRP A 97 25.25 7.66 34.70
C TRP A 97 26.41 8.65 34.87
N THR A 98 26.81 8.91 36.11
CA THR A 98 28.16 9.35 36.46
C THR A 98 28.90 8.15 37.05
N PRO A 99 29.99 7.66 36.43
CA PRO A 99 30.81 6.65 37.06
C PRO A 99 31.46 7.27 38.31
N ALA A 100 31.24 6.65 39.47
CA ALA A 100 31.97 6.99 40.68
C ALA A 100 33.44 6.59 40.46
N SER A 101 34.32 7.58 40.37
CA SER A 101 35.76 7.37 40.37
C SER A 101 36.19 6.92 41.78
N GLY A 102 36.52 5.63 41.90
CA GLY A 102 37.31 5.07 43.00
C GLY A 102 38.73 4.82 42.54
#